data_AF-A0A5H2YEN8-F1
#
_entry.id   AF-A0A5H2YEN8-F1
#
_cell.length_a   1.000
_cell.length_b   1.000
_cell.length_c   1.000
_cell.angle_alpha   90.00
_cell.angle_beta   90.00
_cell.angle_gamma   90.00
#
_symmetry.space_group_name_H-M   'P 1'
#
loop_
_entity.id
_entity.type
_entity.pdbx_description
1 polymer ?
#
loop_
_entity_poly.entity_id
_entity_poly.type
_entity_poly.pdbx_seq_one_letter_code
_entity_poly.pdbx_strand_id
1 'polypeptide(L)'
;MELPGRALAPYVRVMLGQAGEPAGQCSVERTQWLDQGVEVRREVATWQFADGAVIRRTVEEDDFPAALACAECWITYEVLASAPENPIHPARQVFENACRESFWLAYHSA
;
A
#
# COMPACT_ATOMS: atom_id res chain seq x y z
N MET A 1 -5.22 29.06 4.53
CA MET A 1 -4.72 28.36 5.72
C MET A 1 -4.98 26.89 5.44
N GLU A 2 -4.01 26.20 4.86
CA GLU A 2 -4.17 24.77 4.53
C GLU A 2 -4.18 23.99 5.84
N LEU A 3 -5.30 23.33 6.14
CA LEU A 3 -5.33 22.37 7.24
C LEU A 3 -4.30 21.29 6.90
N PRO A 4 -3.44 20.86 7.84
CA PRO A 4 -2.50 19.79 7.58
C PRO A 4 -3.30 18.55 7.21
N GLY A 5 -3.20 18.13 5.95
CA GLY A 5 -3.85 16.92 5.49
C GLY A 5 -3.35 15.69 6.25
N ARG A 6 -4.10 14.61 6.16
CA ARG A 6 -3.86 13.38 6.92
C ARG A 6 -2.68 12.61 6.33
N ALA A 7 -1.87 12.00 7.17
CA ALA A 7 -0.82 11.11 6.67
C ALA A 7 -1.41 9.81 6.12
N LEU A 8 -0.83 9.26 5.05
CA LEU A 8 -1.18 7.95 4.51
C LEU A 8 -0.72 6.79 5.43
N ALA A 9 0.39 6.96 6.15
CA ALA A 9 1.04 5.88 6.92
C ALA A 9 0.12 5.16 7.94
N PRO A 10 -0.73 5.84 8.72
CA PRO A 10 -1.66 5.17 9.63
C PRO A 10 -2.61 4.20 8.94
N TYR A 11 -3.10 4.54 7.74
CA TYR A 11 -3.98 3.66 6.96
C TYR A 11 -3.25 2.41 6.48
N VAL A 12 -2.01 2.58 6.01
CA VAL A 12 -1.17 1.48 5.56
C VAL A 12 -0.94 0.47 6.69
N ARG A 13 -0.71 0.94 7.92
CA ARG A 13 -0.59 0.05 9.09
C ARG A 13 -1.83 -0.80 9.32
N VAL A 14 -3.02 -0.23 9.13
CA VAL A 14 -4.28 -0.99 9.22
C VAL A 14 -4.36 -2.05 8.13
N MET A 15 -4.03 -1.71 6.88
CA MET A 15 -4.03 -2.67 5.76
C MET A 15 -3.07 -3.83 5.96
N LEU A 16 -1.94 -3.57 6.63
CA LEU A 16 -0.94 -4.58 6.97
C LEU A 16 -1.25 -5.33 8.28
N GLY A 17 -2.39 -5.05 8.93
CA GLY A 17 -2.77 -5.68 10.20
C GLY A 17 -1.88 -5.30 11.39
N GLN A 18 -1.14 -4.21 11.30
CA GLN A 18 -0.20 -3.75 12.33
C GLN A 18 -0.84 -2.81 13.36
N ALA A 19 -1.98 -2.20 13.04
CA ALA A 19 -2.69 -1.29 13.95
C ALA A 19 -4.19 -1.24 13.62
N GLY A 20 -5.04 -1.25 14.66
CA GLY A 20 -6.49 -1.13 14.51
C GLY A 20 -7.15 -2.30 13.78
N GLU A 21 -8.43 -2.13 13.48
CA GLU A 21 -9.23 -3.08 12.68
C GLU A 21 -9.41 -2.49 11.27
N PRO A 22 -9.41 -3.32 10.20
CA PRO A 22 -9.75 -2.85 8.86
C PRO A 22 -11.14 -2.22 8.88
N ALA A 23 -11.23 -1.02 8.33
CA ALA A 23 -12.37 -0.15 8.54
C ALA A 23 -13.60 -0.48 7.66
N GLY A 24 -13.57 -1.57 6.90
CA GLY A 24 -14.68 -1.99 6.04
C GLY A 24 -14.36 -3.14 5.07
N GLN A 25 -15.22 -3.29 4.06
CA GLN A 25 -15.13 -4.32 3.04
C GLN A 25 -13.85 -4.17 2.21
N CYS A 26 -13.08 -5.25 2.12
CA CYS A 26 -11.88 -5.34 1.29
C CYS A 26 -12.22 -6.14 0.03
N SER A 27 -11.95 -5.57 -1.14
CA SER A 27 -11.85 -6.36 -2.37
C SER A 27 -10.41 -6.75 -2.59
N VAL A 28 -10.16 -8.00 -2.94
CA VAL A 28 -8.83 -8.50 -3.28
C VAL A 28 -8.92 -9.21 -4.62
N GLU A 29 -8.09 -8.78 -5.55
CA GLU A 29 -7.93 -9.36 -6.87
C GLU A 29 -6.51 -9.86 -7.00
N ARG A 30 -6.35 -11.10 -7.47
CA ARG A 30 -5.05 -11.71 -7.70
C ARG A 30 -4.95 -12.13 -9.15
N THR A 31 -3.87 -11.71 -9.79
CA THR A 31 -3.55 -12.09 -11.16
C THR A 31 -2.13 -12.63 -11.21
N GLN A 32 -1.91 -13.54 -12.16
CA GLN A 32 -0.60 -14.10 -12.43
C GLN A 32 -0.42 -14.22 -13.94
N TRP A 33 0.78 -13.97 -14.42
CA TRP A 33 1.13 -14.11 -15.84
C TRP A 33 2.62 -14.44 -15.97
N LEU A 34 3.00 -14.91 -17.16
CA LEU A 34 4.41 -15.08 -17.51
C LEU A 34 4.89 -13.82 -18.25
N ASP A 35 5.93 -13.17 -17.74
CA ASP A 35 6.68 -12.14 -18.46
C ASP A 35 8.09 -12.66 -18.75
N GLN A 36 8.44 -12.77 -20.04
CA GLN A 36 9.75 -13.25 -20.49
C GLN A 36 10.21 -14.59 -19.87
N GLY A 37 9.25 -15.46 -19.52
CA GLY A 37 9.52 -16.77 -18.91
C GLY A 37 9.65 -16.74 -17.38
N VAL A 38 9.44 -15.59 -16.75
CA VAL A 38 9.36 -15.42 -15.30
C VAL A 38 7.90 -15.29 -14.89
N GLU A 39 7.48 -16.00 -13.84
CA GLU A 39 6.14 -15.83 -13.29
C GLU A 39 6.07 -14.53 -12.50
N VAL A 40 5.11 -13.69 -12.85
CA VAL A 40 4.78 -12.45 -12.14
C VAL A 40 3.43 -12.65 -11.45
N ARG A 41 3.38 -12.31 -10.17
CA ARG A 41 2.20 -12.36 -9.32
C ARG A 41 1.83 -10.95 -8.90
N ARG A 42 0.56 -10.60 -9.03
CA ARG A 42 0.04 -9.32 -8.61
C ARG A 42 -1.18 -9.48 -7.72
N GLU A 43 -1.17 -8.79 -6.59
CA GLU A 43 -2.31 -8.62 -5.72
C GLU A 43 -2.74 -7.15 -5.74
N VAL A 44 -4.02 -6.90 -6.02
CA VAL A 44 -4.64 -5.58 -5.89
C VAL A 44 -5.71 -5.67 -4.84
N ALA A 45 -5.58 -4.89 -3.78
CA ALA A 45 -6.54 -4.85 -2.70
C ALA A 45 -7.02 -3.42 -2.45
N THR A 46 -8.32 -3.23 -2.23
CA THR A 46 -8.92 -1.91 -1.99
C THR A 46 -9.67 -1.92 -0.68
N TRP A 47 -9.41 -0.91 0.16
CA TRP A 47 -10.03 -0.73 1.47
C TRP A 47 -10.85 0.55 1.50
N GLN A 48 -12.02 0.44 2.13
CA GLN A 48 -12.84 1.58 2.51
C GLN A 48 -12.72 1.81 4.01
N PHE A 49 -12.52 3.06 4.41
CA PHE A 49 -12.39 3.45 5.81
C PHE A 49 -13.59 4.23 6.31
N ALA A 50 -13.83 4.17 7.63
CA ALA A 50 -15.00 4.77 8.29
C ALA A 50 -15.05 6.31 8.15
N ASP A 51 -13.91 6.92 7.84
CA ASP A 51 -13.74 8.33 7.57
C ASP A 51 -13.97 8.72 6.09
N GLY A 52 -14.42 7.76 5.27
CA GLY A 52 -14.65 7.94 3.84
C GLY A 52 -13.41 7.80 2.96
N ALA A 53 -12.24 7.49 3.52
CA ALA A 53 -11.05 7.23 2.71
C ALA A 53 -11.19 5.92 1.94
N VAL A 54 -10.77 5.92 0.68
CA VAL A 54 -10.66 4.71 -0.14
C VAL A 54 -9.22 4.60 -0.62
N ILE A 55 -8.54 3.53 -0.27
CA ILE A 55 -7.13 3.35 -0.60
C ILE A 55 -6.92 1.98 -1.24
N ARG A 56 -6.18 1.97 -2.35
CA ARG A 56 -5.76 0.77 -3.06
C ARG A 56 -4.31 0.46 -2.75
N ARG A 57 -4.02 -0.80 -2.46
CA ARG A 57 -2.67 -1.38 -2.45
C ARG A 57 -2.52 -2.27 -3.67
N THR A 58 -1.42 -2.15 -4.38
CA THR A 58 -0.96 -3.11 -5.38
C THR A 58 0.38 -3.65 -4.94
N VAL A 59 0.55 -4.96 -4.95
CA VAL A 59 1.86 -5.62 -4.84
C VAL A 59 2.08 -6.42 -6.10
N GLU A 60 3.20 -6.21 -6.76
CA GLU A 60 3.68 -7.00 -7.88
C GLU A 60 5.03 -7.59 -7.51
N GLU A 61 5.17 -8.91 -7.63
CA GLU A 61 6.41 -9.62 -7.37
C GLU A 61 6.63 -10.67 -8.46
N ASP A 62 7.89 -10.82 -8.87
CA ASP A 62 8.30 -11.90 -9.75
C ASP A 62 8.93 -13.04 -8.93
N ASP A 63 8.99 -14.23 -9.52
CA ASP A 63 9.65 -15.40 -8.91
C ASP A 63 11.13 -15.49 -9.31
N PHE A 64 11.77 -14.37 -9.68
CA PHE A 64 13.19 -14.37 -10.01
C PHE A 64 14.03 -14.57 -8.74
N PRO A 65 15.05 -15.45 -8.75
CA PRO A 65 15.86 -15.69 -7.57
C PRO A 65 16.58 -14.43 -7.06
N ALA A 66 16.20 -13.96 -5.88
CA ALA A 66 16.85 -12.84 -5.22
C ALA A 66 17.89 -13.32 -4.19
N ALA A 67 19.15 -12.87 -4.33
CA ALA A 67 20.21 -13.09 -3.32
C ALA A 67 20.21 -12.05 -2.19
N LEU A 68 19.32 -11.06 -2.27
CA LEU A 68 19.22 -9.95 -1.32
C LEU A 68 18.34 -10.32 -0.13
N ALA A 69 18.59 -9.67 1.02
CA ALA A 69 17.79 -9.87 2.23
C ALA A 69 16.32 -9.46 2.05
N CYS A 70 16.04 -8.55 1.12
CA CYS A 70 14.69 -8.14 0.72
C CYS A 70 14.56 -8.38 -0.78
N ALA A 71 13.74 -9.37 -1.16
CA ALA A 71 13.38 -9.59 -2.54
C ALA A 71 12.72 -8.34 -3.14
N GLU A 72 12.90 -8.14 -4.44
CA GLU A 72 12.24 -7.05 -5.14
C GLU A 72 10.73 -7.31 -5.17
N CYS A 73 9.96 -6.30 -4.76
CA CYS A 73 8.51 -6.32 -4.90
C CYS A 73 8.00 -4.88 -5.05
N TRP A 74 7.21 -4.66 -6.08
CA TRP A 74 6.68 -3.35 -6.39
C TRP A 74 5.39 -3.12 -5.61
N ILE A 75 5.48 -2.33 -4.55
CA ILE A 75 4.36 -2.01 -3.67
C ILE A 75 3.90 -0.59 -3.98
N THR A 76 2.63 -0.41 -4.33
CA THR A 76 2.03 0.89 -4.59
C THR A 76 0.79 1.08 -3.72
N TYR A 77 0.72 2.21 -3.04
CA TYR A 77 -0.47 2.70 -2.34
C TYR A 77 -1.03 3.92 -3.05
N GLU A 78 -2.35 3.95 -3.26
CA GLU A 78 -3.05 5.03 -3.96
C GLU A 78 -4.33 5.42 -3.21
N VAL A 79 -4.46 6.71 -2.89
CA VAL A 79 -5.69 7.31 -2.36
C VAL A 79 -6.65 7.53 -3.51
N LEU A 80 -7.71 6.73 -3.56
CA LEU A 80 -8.77 6.82 -4.57
C LEU A 80 -9.84 7.85 -4.19
N ALA A 81 -10.11 8.00 -2.89
CA ALA A 81 -11.02 8.99 -2.36
C ALA A 81 -10.60 9.44 -0.96
N SER A 82 -10.86 10.71 -0.64
CA SER A 82 -10.73 11.30 0.70
C SER A 82 -11.61 12.55 0.79
N ALA A 83 -11.93 13.00 2.01
CA ALA A 83 -12.69 14.23 2.21
C ALA A 83 -11.92 15.45 1.69
N PRO A 84 -12.51 16.33 0.86
CA PRO A 84 -11.82 17.49 0.27
C PRO A 84 -11.22 18.45 1.31
N GLU A 85 -11.87 18.57 2.47
CA GLU A 85 -11.44 19.42 3.58
C GLU A 85 -10.26 18.84 4.38
N ASN A 86 -9.94 17.56 4.18
CA ASN A 86 -8.88 16.86 4.92
C ASN A 86 -8.22 15.77 4.05
N PRO A 87 -7.51 16.16 2.98
CA PRO A 87 -6.93 15.23 2.01
C PRO A 87 -5.85 14.36 2.65
N ILE A 88 -5.63 13.16 2.08
CA ILE A 88 -4.58 12.24 2.52
C ILE A 88 -3.31 12.46 1.70
N HIS A 89 -2.17 12.60 2.37
CA HIS A 89 -0.86 12.81 1.75
C HIS A 89 0.19 11.78 2.22
N PRO A 90 1.08 11.35 1.30
CA PRO A 90 0.97 11.55 -0.16
C PRO A 90 -0.24 10.80 -0.74
N ALA A 91 -0.79 11.27 -1.87
CA ALA A 91 -1.90 10.59 -2.54
C ALA A 91 -1.46 9.28 -3.23
N ARG A 92 -0.15 9.15 -3.51
CA ARG A 92 0.47 7.93 -4.03
C ARG A 92 1.83 7.72 -3.40
N GLN A 93 2.10 6.49 -2.94
CA GLN A 93 3.38 6.08 -2.37
C GLN A 93 3.82 4.76 -3.01
N VAL A 94 5.09 4.68 -3.40
CA VAL A 94 5.66 3.50 -4.08
C VAL A 94 6.91 3.02 -3.34
N PHE A 95 7.08 1.71 -3.28
CA PHE A 95 8.25 1.02 -2.75
C PHE A 95 8.65 -0.12 -3.69
N GLU A 96 9.95 -0.40 -3.73
CA GLU A 96 10.55 -1.43 -4.60
C GLU A 96 10.86 -2.71 -3.82
N ASN A 97 10.61 -2.69 -2.50
CA ASN A 97 10.64 -3.85 -1.62
C ASN A 97 9.93 -3.54 -0.29
N ALA A 98 9.59 -4.60 0.44
CA ALA A 98 8.96 -4.54 1.76
C ALA A 98 9.81 -3.85 2.84
N CYS A 99 11.14 -3.82 2.69
CA CYS A 99 12.03 -3.20 3.67
C CYS A 99 11.96 -1.68 3.62
N ARG A 100 11.85 -1.09 2.41
CA ARG A 100 11.62 0.34 2.24
C ARG A 100 10.24 0.77 2.73
N GLU A 101 9.20 -0.06 2.51
CA GLU A 101 7.86 0.13 3.08
C GLU A 101 7.92 0.16 4.62
N SER A 102 8.58 -0.85 5.21
CA SER A 102 8.71 -0.97 6.66
C SER A 102 9.49 0.19 7.28
N PHE A 103 10.59 0.62 6.65
CA PHE A 103 11.36 1.79 7.08
C PHE A 103 10.52 3.08 7.02
N TRP A 104 9.77 3.28 5.93
CA TRP A 104 8.88 4.43 5.79
C TRP A 104 7.81 4.46 6.88
N LEU A 105 7.21 3.31 7.18
CA LEU A 105 6.27 3.19 8.30
C LEU A 105 6.94 3.58 9.62
N ALA A 106 8.13 3.04 9.90
CA ALA A 106 8.89 3.35 11.12
C ALA A 106 9.19 4.85 11.25
N TYR A 107 9.58 5.51 10.16
CA TYR A 107 9.83 6.96 10.10
C TYR A 107 8.57 7.77 10.46
N HIS A 108 7.39 7.33 10.02
CA HIS A 108 6.11 7.99 10.29
C HIS A 108 5.44 7.57 11.61
N SER A 109 6.13 6.83 12.47
CA SER A 109 5.69 6.50 13.85
C SER A 109 6.39 7.31 14.94
N ALA A 110 7.37 8.15 14.59
CA ALA A 110 8.15 8.97 15.52
C ALA A 110 7.48 10.31 15.82
#